data_AF-A0A3D1EUN3-F1
#
_entry.id   AF-A0A3D1EUN3-F1
#
_cell.length_a   1.000
_cell.length_b   1.000
_cell.length_c   1.000
_cell.angle_alpha   90.00
_cell.angle_beta   90.00
_cell.angle_gamma   90.00
#
_symmetry.space_group_name_H-M   'P 1'
#
loop_
_entity.id
_entity.type
_entity.pdbx_description
1 polymer ?
#
loop_
_entity_poly.entity_id
_entity_poly.type
_entity_poly.pdbx_seq_one_letter_code
_entity_poly.pdbx_strand_id
1 'polypeptide(L)'
;MQQITKKPNVWFTTLELPYDFTSPFNGEEYVLLVINCDSQLSNEQENGLAGQFVATGCRNAFCAGYGCSRFHDAIDWAYMNTDTTGNFDPPDDTHIMTSWYEDEEVEEVLETMF
;
A
#
# COMPACT_ATOMS: atom_id res chain seq x y z
N MET A 1 1.62 31.92 5.68
CA MET A 1 1.22 30.50 5.84
C MET A 1 0.07 30.26 4.87
N GLN A 2 0.33 29.64 3.71
CA GLN A 2 -0.74 29.24 2.80
C GLN A 2 -1.32 27.94 3.33
N GLN A 3 -2.59 27.99 3.74
CA GLN A 3 -3.35 26.79 4.07
C GLN A 3 -3.61 26.08 2.74
N ILE A 4 -2.94 24.94 2.50
CA ILE A 4 -3.20 24.11 1.32
C ILE A 4 -4.57 23.46 1.54
N THR A 5 -5.62 24.11 1.07
CA THR A 5 -7.00 23.60 1.08
C THR A 5 -7.25 22.72 -0.16
N LYS A 6 -6.38 21.75 -0.47
CA LYS A 6 -6.69 20.74 -1.50
C LYS A 6 -7.53 19.67 -0.81
N LYS A 7 -8.80 19.52 -1.19
CA LYS A 7 -9.60 18.37 -0.75
C LYS A 7 -8.87 17.10 -1.19
N PRO A 8 -8.69 16.10 -0.31
CA PRO A 8 -8.06 14.85 -0.70
C PRO A 8 -8.87 14.22 -1.84
N ASN A 9 -8.18 13.81 -2.90
CA ASN A 9 -8.78 13.03 -3.97
C ASN A 9 -8.78 11.57 -3.52
N VAL A 10 -9.97 10.99 -3.35
CA VAL A 10 -10.13 9.63 -2.83
C VAL A 10 -10.69 8.75 -3.92
N TRP A 11 -10.13 7.56 -4.07
CA TRP A 11 -10.56 6.58 -5.06
C TRP A 11 -10.62 5.20 -4.43
N PHE A 12 -11.61 4.41 -4.85
CA PHE A 12 -11.86 3.06 -4.36
C PHE A 12 -11.99 2.10 -5.54
N THR A 13 -11.43 0.90 -5.38
CA THR A 13 -11.63 -0.21 -6.32
C THR A 13 -11.63 -1.53 -5.59
N THR A 14 -12.20 -2.53 -6.24
CA THR A 14 -12.08 -3.94 -5.88
C THR A 14 -11.32 -4.63 -6.99
N LEU A 15 -10.32 -5.43 -6.64
CA LEU A 15 -9.58 -6.24 -7.59
C LEU A 15 -10.14 -7.66 -7.60
N GLU A 16 -10.22 -8.27 -8.78
CA GLU A 16 -10.59 -9.67 -8.98
C GLU A 16 -9.45 -10.40 -9.68
N LEU A 17 -9.49 -11.74 -9.71
CA LEU A 17 -8.50 -12.54 -10.42
C LEU A 17 -8.54 -12.31 -11.95
N PRO A 18 -7.39 -12.15 -12.62
CA PRO A 18 -6.05 -11.99 -12.06
C PRO A 18 -5.89 -10.59 -11.45
N TYR A 19 -5.44 -10.53 -10.19
CA TYR A 19 -5.27 -9.25 -9.49
C TYR A 19 -4.28 -8.36 -10.22
N ASP A 20 -4.74 -7.18 -10.62
CA ASP A 20 -3.92 -6.19 -11.31
C ASP A 20 -4.34 -4.78 -10.87
N PHE A 21 -3.36 -3.99 -10.46
CA PHE A 21 -3.55 -2.64 -9.94
C PHE A 21 -2.84 -1.60 -10.80
N THR A 22 -3.55 -0.53 -11.11
CA THR A 22 -2.99 0.70 -11.68
C THR A 22 -3.46 1.88 -10.85
N SER A 23 -2.52 2.75 -10.45
CA SER A 23 -2.86 3.94 -9.67
C SER A 23 -3.77 4.89 -10.47
N PRO A 24 -4.89 5.36 -9.90
CA PRO A 24 -5.77 6.34 -10.52
C PRO A 24 -5.20 7.77 -10.49
N PHE A 25 -4.04 7.98 -9.86
CA PHE A 25 -3.49 9.29 -9.55
C PHE A 25 -2.45 9.79 -10.57
N ASN A 26 -2.38 9.18 -11.75
CA ASN A 26 -1.55 9.64 -12.88
C ASN A 26 -0.07 9.87 -12.52
N GLY A 27 0.49 8.99 -11.69
CA GLY A 27 1.88 9.04 -11.22
C GLY A 27 2.12 9.93 -10.01
N GLU A 28 1.08 10.56 -9.43
CA GLU A 28 1.19 11.21 -8.12
C GLU A 28 1.31 10.18 -6.99
N GLU A 29 2.01 10.56 -5.93
CA GLU A 29 2.14 9.76 -4.71
C GLU A 29 0.81 9.68 -3.96
N TYR A 30 0.58 8.57 -3.26
CA TYR A 30 -0.68 8.33 -2.57
C TYR A 30 -0.53 7.53 -1.27
N VAL A 31 -1.58 7.63 -0.45
CA VAL A 31 -1.82 6.78 0.73
C VAL A 31 -2.76 5.65 0.32
N LEU A 32 -2.43 4.43 0.71
CA LEU A 32 -3.16 3.21 0.40
C LEU A 32 -3.81 2.65 1.66
N LEU A 33 -5.09 2.29 1.57
CA LEU A 33 -5.69 1.29 2.44
C LEU A 33 -5.95 0.04 1.59
N VAL A 34 -5.25 -1.05 1.90
CA VAL A 34 -5.48 -2.36 1.27
C VAL A 34 -6.25 -3.25 2.24
N ILE A 35 -7.39 -3.76 1.79
CA ILE A 35 -8.23 -4.68 2.56
C ILE A 35 -8.21 -6.02 1.84
N ASN A 36 -7.55 -7.02 2.42
CA ASN A 36 -7.56 -8.36 1.87
C ASN A 36 -8.91 -9.05 2.17
N CYS A 37 -9.75 -9.14 1.15
CA CYS A 37 -11.02 -9.87 1.23
C CYS A 37 -10.90 -11.34 0.75
N ASP A 38 -9.73 -11.79 0.28
CA ASP A 38 -9.50 -13.16 -0.18
C ASP A 38 -8.58 -13.93 0.76
N SER A 39 -9.17 -14.86 1.54
CA SER A 39 -8.44 -15.78 2.41
C SER A 39 -7.50 -16.75 1.68
N GLN A 40 -7.64 -16.90 0.36
CA GLN A 40 -6.84 -17.80 -0.48
C GLN A 40 -5.78 -17.05 -1.30
N LEU A 41 -5.60 -15.74 -1.10
CA LEU A 41 -4.59 -14.94 -1.79
C LEU A 41 -3.20 -15.52 -1.57
N SER A 42 -2.55 -15.91 -2.67
CA SER A 42 -1.22 -16.53 -2.62
C SER A 42 -0.13 -15.50 -2.36
N ASN A 43 1.02 -15.95 -1.85
CA ASN A 43 2.17 -15.08 -1.65
C ASN A 43 2.66 -14.45 -2.96
N GLU A 44 2.54 -15.14 -4.10
CA GLU A 44 2.96 -14.60 -5.40
C GLU A 44 2.07 -13.43 -5.83
N GLN A 45 0.76 -13.55 -5.63
CA GLN A 45 -0.22 -12.51 -5.97
C GLN A 45 -0.06 -11.28 -5.07
N GLU A 46 0.10 -11.50 -3.77
CA GLU A 46 0.38 -10.46 -2.79
C GLU A 46 1.68 -9.70 -3.10
N ASN A 47 2.78 -10.43 -3.38
CA ASN A 47 4.05 -9.81 -3.77
C ASN A 47 3.94 -9.03 -5.08
N GLY A 48 3.18 -9.54 -6.05
CA GLY A 48 2.90 -8.85 -7.30
C GLY A 48 2.19 -7.51 -7.07
N LEU A 49 1.11 -7.52 -6.28
CA LEU A 49 0.36 -6.32 -5.90
C LEU A 49 1.23 -5.33 -5.12
N ALA A 50 2.00 -5.80 -4.14
CA ALA A 50 2.93 -4.96 -3.38
C ALA A 50 3.94 -4.22 -4.29
N GLY A 51 4.50 -4.93 -5.27
CA GLY A 51 5.35 -4.35 -6.30
C GLY A 51 4.65 -3.26 -7.11
N GLN A 52 3.40 -3.49 -7.50
CA GLN A 52 2.57 -2.50 -8.22
C GLN A 52 2.29 -1.26 -7.35
N PHE A 53 1.98 -1.43 -6.06
CA PHE A 53 1.73 -0.31 -5.15
C PHE A 53 2.97 0.59 -5.00
N VAL A 54 4.14 -0.01 -4.75
CA VAL A 54 5.40 0.73 -4.64
C VAL A 54 5.74 1.43 -5.95
N ALA A 55 5.67 0.71 -7.07
CA ALA A 55 6.03 1.24 -8.39
C ALA A 55 5.13 2.41 -8.85
N THR A 56 3.89 2.47 -8.36
CA THR A 56 2.92 3.50 -8.78
C THR A 56 2.80 4.67 -7.81
N GLY A 57 3.60 4.71 -6.74
CA GLY A 57 3.73 5.90 -5.88
C GLY A 57 3.14 5.76 -4.47
N CYS A 58 2.88 4.55 -3.96
CA CYS A 58 2.49 4.39 -2.56
C CYS A 58 3.59 4.90 -1.61
N ARG A 59 3.21 5.68 -0.59
CA ARG A 59 4.12 6.19 0.47
C ARG A 59 3.67 5.89 1.88
N ASN A 60 2.41 5.54 2.05
CA ASN A 60 1.88 5.06 3.33
C ASN A 60 0.82 4.01 3.04
N ALA A 61 0.99 2.79 3.56
CA ALA A 61 0.06 1.70 3.37
C ALA A 61 -0.50 1.20 4.71
N PHE A 62 -1.83 1.16 4.78
CA PHE A 62 -2.58 0.57 5.87
C PHE A 62 -3.13 -0.77 5.37
N CYS A 63 -2.82 -1.86 6.07
CA CYS A 63 -3.18 -3.21 5.68
C CYS A 63 -4.23 -3.77 6.64
N ALA A 64 -5.35 -4.24 6.12
CA ALA A 64 -6.45 -4.83 6.90
C ALA A 64 -7.03 -6.06 6.19
N GLY A 65 -7.92 -6.80 6.87
CA GLY A 65 -8.54 -8.00 6.34
C GLY A 65 -7.69 -9.27 6.53
N TYR A 66 -7.97 -10.32 5.76
CA TYR A 66 -7.39 -11.64 5.97
C TYR A 66 -5.86 -11.65 5.84
N GLY A 67 -5.13 -12.05 6.90
CA GLY A 67 -3.69 -12.23 6.84
C GLY A 67 -2.93 -10.96 6.40
N CYS A 68 -3.47 -9.79 6.76
CA CYS A 68 -3.03 -8.51 6.21
C CYS A 68 -1.60 -8.12 6.62
N SER A 69 -1.07 -8.70 7.71
CA SER A 69 0.34 -8.54 8.08
C SER A 69 1.29 -8.96 6.96
N ARG A 70 0.87 -9.88 6.09
CA ARG A 70 1.66 -10.32 4.94
C ARG A 70 1.78 -9.24 3.86
N PHE A 71 0.78 -8.39 3.69
CA PHE A 71 0.87 -7.22 2.81
C PHE A 71 1.89 -6.20 3.35
N HIS A 72 1.95 -6.01 4.67
CA HIS A 72 2.98 -5.17 5.30
C HIS A 72 4.39 -5.67 4.93
N ASP A 73 4.67 -6.96 5.16
CA ASP A 73 5.97 -7.57 4.81
C ASP A 73 6.27 -7.48 3.30
N ALA A 74 5.28 -7.75 2.45
CA ALA A 74 5.45 -7.74 1.00
C ALA A 74 5.74 -6.33 0.45
N ILE A 75 5.10 -5.30 1.01
CA ILE A 75 5.31 -3.90 0.62
C ILE A 75 6.69 -3.41 1.06
N ASP A 76 7.09 -3.72 2.30
CA ASP A 76 8.44 -3.41 2.79
C ASP A 76 9.49 -4.06 1.88
N TRP A 77 9.35 -5.35 1.59
CA TRP A 77 10.25 -6.07 0.68
C TRP A 77 10.28 -5.47 -0.73
N ALA A 78 9.11 -5.13 -1.30
CA ALA A 78 9.01 -4.50 -2.61
C ALA A 78 9.75 -3.15 -2.66
N TYR A 79 9.63 -2.34 -1.60
CA TYR A 79 10.37 -1.08 -1.47
C TYR A 79 11.87 -1.31 -1.35
N MET A 80 12.32 -2.24 -0.51
CA MET A 80 13.75 -2.56 -0.38
C MET A 80 14.37 -2.96 -1.72
N ASN A 81 13.63 -3.70 -2.56
CA ASN A 81 14.10 -4.13 -3.88
C ASN A 81 14.18 -3.01 -4.93
N THR A 82 13.70 -1.80 -4.62
CA THR A 82 13.92 -0.62 -5.49
C THR A 82 15.37 -0.14 -5.44
N ASP A 83 16.08 -0.41 -4.32
CA ASP A 83 17.51 -0.15 -4.24
C ASP A 83 18.30 -1.29 -4.89
N THR A 84 18.78 -1.02 -6.10
CA THR A 84 19.62 -1.95 -6.87
C THR A 84 21.12 -1.81 -6.58
N THR A 85 21.52 -0.87 -5.72
CA THR A 85 22.93 -0.60 -5.40
C THR A 85 23.53 -1.63 -4.44
N GLY A 86 22.67 -2.36 -3.70
CA GLY A 86 23.07 -3.36 -2.71
C GLY A 86 23.62 -2.78 -1.40
N ASN A 87 23.57 -1.46 -1.23
CA ASN A 87 24.05 -0.78 -0.02
C ASN A 87 22.94 -0.43 0.97
N PHE A 88 21.67 -0.73 0.62
CA PHE A 88 20.51 -0.37 1.40
C PHE A 88 20.46 1.13 1.69
N ASP A 89 20.50 1.91 0.61
CA ASP A 89 20.39 3.38 0.60
C ASP A 89 19.19 3.80 -0.27
N PRO A 90 17.96 3.33 0.04
CA PRO A 90 16.79 3.74 -0.72
C PRO A 90 16.58 5.26 -0.54
N PRO A 91 16.03 5.98 -1.53
CA PRO A 91 15.93 7.43 -1.45
C PRO A 91 15.08 7.83 -0.25
N ASP A 92 15.66 8.59 0.69
CA ASP A 92 14.97 9.14 1.88
C ASP A 92 13.65 9.84 1.49
N ASP A 93 13.65 10.52 0.34
CA ASP A 93 12.50 11.26 -0.22
C ASP A 93 11.35 10.35 -0.69
N THR A 94 11.54 9.02 -0.72
CA THR A 94 10.56 8.03 -1.19
C THR A 94 10.23 6.95 -0.17
N HIS A 95 10.58 7.18 1.10
CA HIS A 95 10.30 6.25 2.17
C HIS A 95 8.83 5.82 2.20
N ILE A 96 8.60 4.52 2.38
CA ILE A 96 7.27 3.96 2.56
C ILE A 96 7.06 3.63 4.03
N MET A 97 5.94 4.09 4.58
CA MET A 97 5.45 3.66 5.88
C MET A 97 4.39 2.58 5.68
N THR A 98 4.40 1.57 6.54
CA THR A 98 3.44 0.48 6.50
C THR A 98 2.89 0.25 7.90
N SER A 99 1.61 -0.07 8.00
CA SER A 99 0.92 -0.42 9.25
C SER A 99 -0.10 -1.51 8.96
N TRP A 100 -0.26 -2.47 9.86
CA TRP A 100 -1.21 -3.57 9.69
C TRP A 100 -2.09 -3.70 10.94
N TYR A 101 -3.32 -4.14 10.69
CA TYR A 101 -4.37 -4.22 11.70
C TYR A 101 -5.00 -5.61 11.61
N GLU A 102 -4.23 -6.61 12.05
CA GLU A 102 -4.68 -8.00 12.07
C GLU A 102 -5.79 -8.15 13.12
N ASP A 103 -6.88 -8.83 12.76
CA ASP A 103 -8.06 -9.06 13.61
C ASP A 103 -8.90 -7.82 13.97
N GLU A 104 -8.63 -6.64 13.41
CA GLU A 104 -9.47 -5.43 13.59
C GLU A 104 -10.58 -5.31 12.53
N GLU A 105 -11.70 -4.70 12.93
CA GLU A 105 -12.75 -4.35 11.96
C GLU A 105 -12.27 -3.20 11.06
N VAL A 106 -12.62 -3.25 9.77
CA VAL A 106 -12.18 -2.24 8.78
C VAL A 106 -12.61 -0.83 9.19
N GLU A 107 -13.77 -0.71 9.83
CA GLU A 107 -14.28 0.52 10.40
C GLU A 107 -13.32 1.13 11.43
N GLU A 108 -12.73 0.31 12.32
CA GLU A 108 -11.77 0.76 13.33
C GLU A 108 -10.46 1.23 12.67
N VAL A 109 -9.99 0.51 11.65
CA VAL A 109 -8.80 0.90 10.87
C VAL A 109 -8.99 2.28 10.24
N LEU A 110 -10.17 2.55 9.66
CA LEU A 110 -10.49 3.84 9.05
C LEU A 110 -10.44 4.99 10.06
N GLU A 111 -10.83 4.75 11.33
CA GLU A 111 -10.73 5.77 12.39
C GLU A 111 -9.28 6.14 12.72
N THR A 112 -8.32 5.24 12.52
CA THR A 112 -6.89 5.53 12.76
C THR A 112 -6.23 6.36 11.66
N MET A 113 -6.86 6.46 10.48
CA MET A 113 -6.30 7.13 9.31
C MET A 113 -6.60 8.65 9.26
N PHE A 114 -7.54 9.16 10.07
CA PHE A 114 -8.02 10.55 10.06
C PHE A 114 -7.73 11.30 11.36
#